data_AF-A0A832QAY9-F1
#
_entry.id   AF-A0A832QAY9-F1
#
_cell.length_a   1.000
_cell.length_b   1.000
_cell.length_c   1.000
_cell.angle_alpha   90.00
_cell.angle_beta   90.00
_cell.angle_gamma   90.00
#
_symmetry.space_group_name_H-M   'P 1'
#
loop_
_entity.id
_entity.type
_entity.pdbx_description
1 polymer ?
#
loop_
_entity_poly.entity_id
_entity_poly.type
_entity_poly.pdbx_seq_one_letter_code
_entity_poly.pdbx_strand_id
1 'polypeptide(L)'
;MTGEITLRGQVLPIGGLKEKLLAAHRGNIRVVIIPKENERDLKEIPDNIKADLVIKPVKWIDEVLQIALQYMPTPVVESKGEPDKSGKGGKGREKAKKPISAH
;
A
#
# COMPACT_ATOMS: atom_id res chain seq x y z
N MET A 1 7.22 -6.92 0.63
CA MET A 1 8.38 -6.29 -0.05
C MET A 1 9.66 -6.61 0.71
N THR A 2 10.82 -6.45 0.09
CA THR A 2 12.12 -6.44 0.79
C THR A 2 13.03 -5.38 0.16
N GLY A 3 13.93 -4.80 0.94
CA GLY A 3 14.81 -3.72 0.52
C GLY A 3 15.17 -2.84 1.71
N GLU A 4 16.40 -2.35 1.75
CA GLU A 4 16.78 -1.27 2.65
C GLU A 4 16.43 0.08 2.00
N ILE A 5 16.26 1.14 2.80
CA ILE A 5 15.87 2.46 2.30
C ILE A 5 16.79 3.55 2.84
N THR A 6 17.18 4.47 1.97
CA THR A 6 17.89 5.69 2.36
C THR A 6 16.92 6.82 2.71
N LEU A 7 17.37 7.83 3.46
CA LEU A 7 16.58 9.03 3.70
C LEU A 7 16.19 9.79 2.42
N ARG A 8 16.90 9.56 1.32
CA ARG A 8 16.60 10.12 0.00
C ARG A 8 15.63 9.27 -0.82
N GLY A 9 15.11 8.18 -0.24
CA GLY A 9 14.11 7.33 -0.89
C GLY A 9 14.67 6.28 -1.86
N GLN A 10 16.00 6.15 -2.00
CA GLN A 10 16.60 5.06 -2.78
C GLN A 10 16.41 3.72 -2.07
N VAL A 11 16.00 2.70 -2.82
CA VAL A 11 15.89 1.31 -2.37
C VAL A 11 17.22 0.58 -2.63
N LEU A 12 17.82 0.05 -1.58
CA LEU A 12 19.13 -0.58 -1.59
C LEU A 12 19.04 -2.11 -1.61
N PRO A 13 20.06 -2.79 -2.18
CA PRO A 13 20.09 -4.24 -2.26
C PRO A 13 20.11 -4.90 -0.88
N ILE A 14 19.59 -6.11 -0.82
CA ILE A 14 19.57 -6.94 0.39
C ILE A 14 20.22 -8.29 0.15
N GLY A 15 20.71 -8.91 1.23
CA GLY A 15 21.11 -10.31 1.26
C GLY A 15 19.93 -11.27 1.46
N GLY A 16 20.17 -12.55 1.16
CA GLY A 16 19.21 -13.63 1.41
C GLY A 16 17.95 -13.57 0.57
N LEU A 17 18.06 -13.14 -0.70
CA LEU A 17 16.91 -12.97 -1.60
C LEU A 17 16.17 -14.30 -1.84
N LYS A 18 16.93 -15.40 -2.00
CA LYS A 18 16.40 -16.73 -2.27
C LYS A 18 15.51 -17.23 -1.14
N GLU A 19 15.98 -17.13 0.11
CA GLU A 19 15.26 -17.56 1.30
C GLU A 19 13.99 -16.73 1.50
N LYS A 20 14.07 -15.41 1.24
CA LYS A 20 12.93 -14.50 1.30
C LYS A 20 11.86 -14.83 0.25
N LEU A 21 12.25 -15.14 -0.99
CA LEU A 21 11.29 -15.51 -2.04
C LEU A 21 10.70 -16.91 -1.81
N LEU A 22 11.47 -17.87 -1.29
CA LEU A 22 10.94 -19.15 -0.82
C LEU A 22 9.93 -18.99 0.32
N ALA A 23 10.20 -18.10 1.27
CA ALA A 23 9.24 -17.78 2.32
C ALA A 23 7.97 -17.14 1.77
N ALA A 24 8.10 -16.21 0.82
CA ALA A 24 6.95 -15.58 0.16
C ALA A 24 6.08 -16.61 -0.58
N HIS A 25 6.71 -17.50 -1.36
CA HIS A 25 6.03 -18.59 -2.06
C HIS A 25 5.27 -19.52 -1.11
N ARG A 26 5.93 -19.98 -0.04
CA ARG A 26 5.30 -20.82 1.00
C ARG A 26 4.19 -20.10 1.77
N GLY A 27 4.26 -18.79 1.87
CA GLY A 27 3.21 -17.95 2.47
C GLY A 27 2.10 -17.56 1.50
N ASN A 28 2.05 -18.16 0.30
CA ASN A 28 1.08 -17.84 -0.75
C ASN A 28 1.06 -16.34 -1.16
N ILE A 29 2.18 -15.64 -0.96
CA ILE A 29 2.34 -14.25 -1.42
C ILE A 29 2.64 -14.28 -2.92
N ARG A 30 1.77 -13.65 -3.72
CA ARG A 30 1.92 -13.65 -5.18
C ARG A 30 2.78 -12.52 -5.72
N VAL A 31 2.79 -11.36 -5.04
CA VAL A 31 3.47 -10.15 -5.53
C VAL A 31 4.61 -9.81 -4.58
N VAL A 32 5.84 -9.75 -5.10
CA VAL A 32 7.03 -9.44 -4.30
C VAL A 32 7.80 -8.30 -4.93
N ILE A 33 7.92 -7.21 -4.17
CA ILE A 33 8.75 -6.06 -4.53
C ILE A 33 10.17 -6.30 -4.02
N ILE A 34 11.17 -6.13 -4.91
CA ILE A 34 12.59 -6.34 -4.62
C ILE A 34 13.42 -5.12 -5.09
N PRO A 35 14.62 -4.88 -4.55
CA PRO A 35 15.50 -3.85 -5.06
C PRO A 35 15.96 -4.17 -6.50
N LYS A 36 16.07 -3.16 -7.35
CA LYS A 36 16.50 -3.31 -8.75
C LYS A 36 17.86 -3.99 -8.87
N GLU A 37 18.77 -3.69 -7.96
CA GLU A 37 20.12 -4.27 -7.93
C GLU A 37 20.15 -5.77 -7.59
N ASN A 38 19.08 -6.31 -6.99
CA ASN A 38 18.95 -7.74 -6.71
C ASN A 38 18.38 -8.54 -7.89
N GLU A 39 18.04 -7.90 -9.01
CA GLU A 39 17.52 -8.60 -10.20
C GLU A 39 18.53 -9.63 -10.75
N ARG A 40 19.84 -9.33 -10.62
CA ARG A 40 20.93 -10.26 -10.97
C ARG A 40 20.97 -11.54 -10.14
N ASP A 41 20.37 -11.53 -8.94
CA ASP A 41 20.35 -12.67 -8.03
C ASP A 41 19.17 -13.61 -8.34
N LEU A 42 18.20 -13.17 -9.16
CA LEU A 42 17.08 -14.00 -9.60
C LEU A 42 17.51 -15.25 -10.38
N LYS A 43 18.72 -15.26 -10.94
CA LYS A 43 19.31 -16.43 -11.59
C LYS A 43 19.50 -17.62 -10.63
N GLU A 44 19.63 -17.36 -9.34
CA GLU A 44 19.84 -18.38 -8.31
C GLU A 44 18.53 -19.02 -7.82
N ILE A 45 17.40 -18.51 -8.33
CA ILE A 45 16.06 -18.89 -7.92
C ILE A 45 15.48 -19.87 -8.93
N PRO A 46 15.01 -21.05 -8.46
CA PRO A 46 14.33 -22.02 -9.29
C PRO A 46 13.16 -21.44 -10.11
N ASP A 47 13.02 -21.88 -11.36
CA ASP A 47 12.02 -21.35 -12.29
C ASP A 47 10.59 -21.60 -11.84
N ASN A 48 10.32 -22.71 -11.15
CA ASN A 48 9.01 -23.01 -10.58
C ASN A 48 8.57 -21.95 -9.56
N ILE A 49 9.51 -21.38 -8.78
CA ILE A 49 9.19 -20.33 -7.81
C ILE A 49 8.97 -18.99 -8.52
N LYS A 50 9.81 -18.67 -9.51
CA LYS A 50 9.66 -17.44 -10.30
C LYS A 50 8.35 -17.42 -11.09
N ALA A 51 7.89 -18.57 -11.58
CA ALA A 51 6.63 -18.68 -12.32
C ALA A 51 5.41 -18.37 -11.43
N ASP A 52 5.47 -18.74 -10.15
CA ASP A 52 4.38 -18.52 -9.19
C ASP A 52 4.38 -17.11 -8.56
N LEU A 53 5.45 -16.33 -8.78
CA LEU A 53 5.65 -15.01 -8.18
C LEU A 53 5.71 -13.90 -9.23
N VAL A 54 4.90 -12.87 -9.04
CA VAL A 54 5.03 -11.59 -9.73
C VAL A 54 6.09 -10.75 -9.01
N ILE A 55 7.32 -10.80 -9.52
CA ILE A 55 8.45 -10.05 -8.98
C ILE A 55 8.49 -8.63 -9.60
N LYS A 56 8.56 -7.61 -8.76
CA LYS A 56 8.61 -6.19 -9.15
C LYS A 56 9.91 -5.55 -8.66
N PRO A 57 10.94 -5.44 -9.53
CA PRO A 57 12.17 -4.73 -9.20
C PRO A 57 11.94 -3.21 -9.17
N VAL A 58 12.40 -2.52 -8.13
CA VAL A 58 12.23 -1.07 -7.95
C VAL A 58 13.53 -0.39 -7.53
N LYS A 59 13.70 0.88 -7.89
CA LYS A 59 14.88 1.69 -7.50
C LYS A 59 14.53 2.75 -6.45
N TRP A 60 13.31 3.26 -6.48
CA TRP A 60 12.85 4.36 -5.62
C TRP A 60 11.61 3.97 -4.81
N ILE A 61 11.46 4.59 -3.64
CA ILE A 61 10.33 4.36 -2.73
C ILE A 61 8.99 4.74 -3.36
N ASP A 62 8.96 5.73 -4.26
CA ASP A 62 7.71 6.14 -4.93
C ASP A 62 7.10 4.99 -5.74
N GLU A 63 7.93 4.17 -6.39
CA GLU A 63 7.50 2.99 -7.12
C GLU A 63 6.89 1.95 -6.17
N VAL A 64 7.46 1.79 -4.98
CA VAL A 64 6.93 0.91 -3.94
C VAL A 64 5.54 1.40 -3.50
N LEU A 65 5.40 2.70 -3.23
CA LEU A 65 4.14 3.30 -2.79
C LEU A 65 3.05 3.12 -3.85
N GLN A 66 3.38 3.32 -5.13
CA GLN A 66 2.46 3.11 -6.24
C GLN A 66 1.99 1.65 -6.37
N ILE A 67 2.86 0.68 -6.08
CA ILE A 67 2.52 -0.75 -6.17
C ILE A 67 1.77 -1.23 -4.93
N ALA A 68 2.16 -0.76 -3.75
CA ALA A 68 1.71 -1.31 -2.47
C ALA A 68 0.42 -0.66 -1.96
N LEU A 69 0.19 0.62 -2.27
CA LEU A 69 -1.01 1.33 -1.80
C LEU A 69 -2.18 1.12 -2.76
N GLN A 70 -3.38 0.94 -2.21
CA GLN A 70 -4.62 0.86 -3.01
C GLN A 70 -4.95 2.19 -3.71
N TYR A 71 -4.57 3.29 -3.08
CA TYR A 71 -4.71 4.65 -3.61
C TYR A 71 -3.62 5.54 -3.00
N MET A 72 -3.24 6.60 -3.71
CA MET A 72 -2.28 7.57 -3.19
C MET A 72 -2.94 8.43 -2.10
N PRO A 73 -2.24 8.67 -0.97
CA PRO A 73 -2.79 9.48 0.10
C PRO A 73 -2.95 10.93 -0.35
N THR A 74 -4.07 11.54 0.03
CA THR A 74 -4.30 12.98 -0.15
C THR A 74 -3.72 13.74 1.04
N PRO A 75 -2.96 14.83 0.83
CA PRO A 75 -2.50 15.67 1.93
C PRO A 75 -3.69 16.19 2.75
N VAL A 76 -3.58 16.09 4.08
CA VAL A 76 -4.54 16.75 4.96
C VAL A 76 -4.22 18.24 4.96
N VAL A 77 -5.17 19.06 4.53
CA VAL A 77 -5.05 20.51 4.63
C VAL A 77 -5.46 20.87 6.06
N GLU A 78 -4.49 21.18 6.92
CA GLU A 78 -4.80 21.67 8.26
C GLU A 78 -5.44 23.07 8.15
N SER A 79 -6.75 23.15 8.40
CA SER A 79 -7.37 24.44 8.69
C SER A 79 -6.89 24.89 10.07
N LYS A 80 -6.00 25.88 10.12
CA LYS A 80 -5.68 26.56 11.38
C LYS A 80 -6.96 27.21 11.94
N GLY A 81 -7.46 26.63 13.03
CA GLY A 81 -8.34 27.30 13.99
C GLY A 81 -9.80 26.84 13.99
N GLU A 82 -10.17 25.99 14.95
CA GLU A 82 -11.23 26.25 15.93
C GLU A 82 -11.23 25.14 17.00
N PRO A 83 -11.40 25.47 18.30
CA PRO A 83 -11.46 24.47 19.36
C PRO A 83 -12.78 23.70 19.27
N ASP A 84 -12.68 22.38 19.19
CA ASP A 84 -13.79 21.44 19.22
C ASP A 84 -14.65 21.67 20.48
N LYS A 85 -15.81 22.29 20.26
CA LYS A 85 -16.94 22.30 21.21
C LYS A 85 -18.16 21.74 20.50
N SER A 86 -18.31 20.42 20.41
CA SER A 86 -19.66 19.83 20.52
C SER A 86 -19.66 18.31 20.64
N GLY A 87 -19.90 17.83 21.86
CA GLY A 87 -20.23 16.44 22.15
C GLY A 87 -21.35 16.31 23.18
N LYS A 88 -22.46 17.06 23.02
CA LYS A 88 -23.70 16.82 23.78
C LYS A 88 -24.91 17.23 22.94
N GLY A 89 -25.78 16.27 22.63
CA GLY A 89 -27.13 16.55 22.14
C GLY A 89 -27.64 15.55 21.12
N GLY A 90 -28.04 14.36 21.57
CA GLY A 90 -28.88 13.48 20.75
C GLY A 90 -30.33 13.97 20.72
N LYS A 91 -30.96 13.93 19.53
CA LYS A 91 -32.34 13.50 19.21
C LYS A 91 -32.87 14.23 17.97
N GLY A 92 -33.42 13.48 17.03
CA GLY A 92 -34.26 14.02 15.95
C GLY A 92 -34.25 13.18 14.68
N ARG A 93 -34.91 12.01 14.69
CA ARG A 93 -35.35 11.36 13.44
C ARG A 93 -36.63 12.06 13.00
N GLU A 94 -36.64 12.65 11.81
CA GLU A 94 -37.89 13.07 11.16
C GLU A 94 -37.99 12.46 9.76
N LYS A 95 -39.11 11.77 9.53
CA LYS A 95 -39.43 10.99 8.33
C LYS A 95 -40.10 11.90 7.30
N ALA A 96 -39.66 11.80 6.05
CA ALA A 96 -40.33 12.39 4.90
C ALA A 96 -41.71 11.76 4.63
N LYS A 97 -42.76 12.58 4.46
CA LYS A 97 -43.96 12.24 3.67
C LYS A 97 -44.52 13.47 2.94
N LYS A 98 -44.87 13.25 1.67
CA LYS A 98 -45.17 14.18 0.56
C LYS A 98 -46.44 15.03 0.77
N PRO A 99 -46.56 16.23 0.16
CA PRO A 99 -47.79 17.01 0.17
C PRO A 99 -48.83 16.45 -0.80
N ILE A 100 -50.09 16.52 -0.38
CA ILE A 100 -51.28 16.08 -1.11
C ILE A 100 -51.88 17.31 -1.78
N SER A 101 -52.20 17.22 -3.07
CA SER A 101 -52.85 18.28 -3.86
C SER A 101 -54.34 18.38 -3.51
N ALA A 102 -54.85 19.60 -3.35
CA ALA A 102 -56.28 19.86 -3.17
C ALA A 102 -56.84 20.63 -4.37
N HIS A 103 -57.97 20.09 -4.88
CA HIS A 103 -58.99 20.60 -5.81
C HIS A 103 -58.61 21.62 -6.88
#